data_AF-A0A0C9Z484-F1
#
_entry.id   AF-A0A0C9Z484-F1
#
_cell.length_a   1.000
_cell.length_b   1.000
_cell.length_c   1.000
_cell.angle_alpha   90.00
_cell.angle_beta   90.00
_cell.angle_gamma   90.00
#
_symmetry.space_group_name_H-M   'P 1'
#
loop_
_entity.id
_entity.type
_entity.pdbx_description
1 polymer ?
#
loop_
_entity_poly.entity_id
_entity_poly.type
_entity_poly.pdbx_seq_one_letter_code
_entity_poly.pdbx_strand_id
1 'polypeptide(L)'
;TPTNFMVDCLRPRNSPFNRNAANVFTEDFLDKVVNHSWYAKANIPVRYCEYDGVYNGFMSHLTTVKSHFKELLAEEEDQVKAKQKKDLCFLNILCTFACTDFPIKLFKLRLDTIANDPLLKRHLAFMKGLGSQGMSSDESKDENARMISYLQVYPAWRSAQLASLLWKVDDVAATNVSIQIGKRKKSGTQLQVRPHRDMVNEEATAPPGLLRNCYDANWLVKLSERQKCELQVQDGDYNFTT
;
A
#
# COMPACT_ATOMS: atom_id res chain seq x y z
N THR A 1 33.39 10.47 0.10
CA THR A 1 34.23 11.04 1.18
C THR A 1 33.34 11.55 2.28
N PRO A 2 33.79 11.58 3.55
CA PRO A 2 33.00 12.04 4.70
C PRO A 2 32.46 13.48 4.54
N THR A 3 33.06 14.27 3.65
CA THR A 3 32.71 15.67 3.39
C THR A 3 31.45 15.87 2.53
N ASN A 4 30.98 14.84 1.81
CA ASN A 4 29.84 14.95 0.87
C ASN A 4 28.70 14.00 1.24
N PHE A 5 28.49 13.74 2.53
CA PHE A 5 27.34 12.94 2.96
C PHE A 5 26.03 13.72 2.71
N MET A 6 25.14 13.16 1.89
CA MET A 6 23.85 13.77 1.56
C MET A 6 22.75 12.73 1.52
N VAL A 7 21.53 13.13 1.89
CA VAL A 7 20.31 12.35 1.75
C VAL A 7 19.39 13.00 0.70
N ASP A 8 18.69 12.19 -0.09
CA ASP A 8 17.76 12.69 -1.09
C ASP A 8 16.35 12.77 -0.49
N CYS A 9 15.95 13.99 -0.16
CA CYS A 9 14.64 14.27 0.42
C CYS A 9 13.49 14.19 -0.60
N LEU A 10 13.78 14.25 -1.90
CA LEU A 10 12.78 14.18 -2.98
C LEU A 10 12.39 12.72 -3.30
N ARG A 11 13.35 11.80 -3.30
CA ARG A 11 13.10 10.37 -3.56
C ARG A 11 12.45 9.66 -2.37
N PRO A 12 11.71 8.55 -2.56
CA PRO A 12 11.15 7.75 -1.46
C PRO A 12 12.18 7.38 -0.37
N ARG A 13 11.72 7.23 0.87
CA ARG A 13 12.58 6.88 2.02
C ARG A 13 13.38 5.59 1.75
N ASN A 14 12.71 4.59 1.19
CA ASN A 14 13.31 3.29 0.89
C ASN A 14 14.01 3.25 -0.48
N SER A 15 14.30 4.40 -1.10
CA SER A 15 15.04 4.42 -2.36
C SER A 15 16.44 3.82 -2.18
N PRO A 16 17.01 3.17 -3.22
CA PRO A 16 18.34 2.59 -3.13
C PRO A 16 19.41 3.59 -2.67
N PHE A 17 19.29 4.85 -3.09
CA PHE A 17 20.19 5.92 -2.68
C PHE A 17 20.14 6.19 -1.17
N ASN A 18 18.94 6.38 -0.62
CA ASN A 18 18.77 6.67 0.81
C ASN A 18 19.12 5.46 1.70
N ARG A 19 18.89 4.23 1.21
CA ARG A 19 19.35 3.02 1.90
C ARG A 19 20.87 2.94 1.98
N ASN A 20 21.56 3.26 0.89
CA ASN A 20 23.02 3.31 0.88
C ASN A 20 23.56 4.41 1.81
N ALA A 21 22.94 5.60 1.80
CA ALA A 21 23.28 6.66 2.74
C ALA A 21 23.09 6.22 4.20
N ALA A 22 21.99 5.52 4.51
CA ALA A 22 21.75 4.97 5.83
C ALA A 22 22.82 3.96 6.24
N ASN A 23 23.22 3.04 5.34
CA ASN A 23 24.30 2.08 5.62
C ASN A 23 25.63 2.80 5.93
N VAL A 24 26.04 3.76 5.08
CA VAL A 24 27.28 4.52 5.28
C VAL A 24 27.26 5.27 6.62
N PHE A 25 26.12 5.88 6.97
CA PHE A 25 25.97 6.54 8.27
C PHE A 25 26.09 5.56 9.43
N THR A 26 25.43 4.40 9.34
CA THR A 26 25.46 3.38 10.39
C THR A 26 26.86 2.83 10.61
N GLU A 27 27.58 2.51 9.54
CA GLU A 27 28.97 2.02 9.61
C GLU A 27 29.90 3.07 10.24
N ASP A 28 29.85 4.32 9.77
CA ASP A 28 30.66 5.43 10.31
C ASP A 28 30.32 5.73 11.78
N PHE A 29 29.05 5.66 12.16
CA PHE A 29 28.63 5.86 13.55
C PHE A 29 29.19 4.78 14.47
N LEU A 30 29.08 3.50 14.09
CA LEU A 30 29.58 2.39 14.89
C LEU A 30 31.11 2.41 14.98
N ASP A 31 31.80 2.73 13.89
CA ASP A 31 33.26 2.91 13.88
C ASP A 31 33.70 3.99 14.86
N LYS A 32 33.00 5.14 14.89
CA LYS A 32 33.29 6.23 15.83
C LYS A 32 33.03 5.86 17.29
N VAL A 33 31.99 5.07 17.56
CA VAL A 33 31.67 4.58 18.90
C VAL A 33 32.74 3.60 19.38
N VAL A 34 33.12 2.63 18.56
CA VAL A 34 33.99 1.51 18.94
C VAL A 34 35.47 1.89 18.89
N ASN A 35 35.93 2.45 17.77
CA ASN A 35 37.35 2.65 17.50
C ASN A 35 37.83 4.04 17.95
N HIS A 36 36.98 5.06 17.87
CA HIS A 36 37.37 6.43 18.16
C HIS A 36 36.91 6.94 19.53
N SER A 37 36.17 6.13 20.31
CA SER A 37 35.73 6.49 21.66
C SER A 37 34.98 7.84 21.74
N TRP A 38 34.29 8.25 20.67
CA TRP A 38 33.59 9.55 20.59
C TRP A 38 32.55 9.74 21.71
N TYR A 39 32.03 8.64 22.24
CA TYR A 39 31.03 8.62 23.30
C TYR A 39 31.52 7.97 24.60
N ALA A 40 32.83 7.92 24.86
CA ALA A 40 33.38 7.28 26.07
C ALA A 40 32.83 7.87 27.39
N LYS A 41 32.36 9.12 27.38
CA LYS A 41 31.74 9.76 28.56
C LYS A 41 30.26 9.45 28.73
N ALA A 42 29.56 9.06 27.66
CA ALA A 42 28.13 8.78 27.70
C ALA A 42 27.90 7.27 27.77
N ASN A 43 27.15 6.81 28.75
CA ASN A 43 26.78 5.41 28.83
C ASN A 43 25.64 5.12 27.82
N ILE A 44 26.00 4.82 26.57
CA ILE A 44 25.04 4.52 25.52
C ILE A 44 24.46 3.11 25.75
N PRO A 45 23.13 2.95 25.84
CA PRO A 45 22.53 1.63 25.95
C PRO A 45 22.92 0.73 24.77
N VAL A 46 23.24 -0.55 25.06
CA VAL A 46 23.75 -1.53 24.08
C VAL A 46 22.89 -1.63 22.80
N ARG A 47 21.57 -1.49 22.92
CA ARG A 47 20.63 -1.50 21.78
C ARG A 47 20.90 -0.42 20.72
N TYR A 48 21.57 0.67 21.08
CA TYR A 48 21.98 1.73 20.15
C TYR A 48 23.41 1.54 19.62
N CYS A 49 24.07 0.47 20.02
CA CYS A 49 25.33 0.01 19.45
C CYS A 49 25.13 -1.16 18.46
N GLU A 50 23.89 -1.62 18.28
CA GLU A 50 23.54 -2.62 17.26
C GLU A 50 23.30 -1.94 15.90
N TYR A 51 23.79 -2.56 14.84
CA TYR A 51 23.64 -2.06 13.47
C TYR A 51 22.19 -1.75 13.12
N ASP A 52 21.29 -2.69 13.39
CA ASP A 52 19.86 -2.54 13.09
C ASP A 52 19.22 -1.41 13.89
N GLY A 53 19.63 -1.21 15.15
CA GLY A 53 19.13 -0.12 15.99
C GLY A 53 19.49 1.25 15.42
N VAL A 54 20.74 1.43 15.02
CA VAL A 54 21.24 2.68 14.42
C VAL A 54 20.62 2.92 13.04
N TYR A 55 20.59 1.90 12.18
CA TYR A 55 20.00 1.98 10.84
C TYR A 55 18.52 2.37 10.90
N ASN A 56 17.73 1.70 11.75
CA ASN A 56 16.31 2.00 11.92
C ASN A 56 16.09 3.37 12.56
N GLY A 57 16.95 3.76 13.50
CA GLY A 57 16.96 5.11 14.09
C GLY A 57 17.18 6.19 13.03
N PHE A 58 18.18 6.02 12.17
CA PHE A 58 18.47 6.93 11.06
C PHE A 58 17.30 7.02 10.07
N MET A 59 16.75 5.88 9.64
CA MET A 59 15.61 5.85 8.71
C MET A 59 14.35 6.50 9.30
N SER A 60 14.16 6.37 10.61
CA SER A 60 13.07 7.07 11.31
C SER A 60 13.31 8.58 11.32
N HIS A 61 14.52 9.03 11.67
CA HIS A 61 14.88 10.45 11.64
C HIS A 61 14.77 11.07 10.24
N LEU A 62 15.17 10.33 9.20
CA LEU A 62 15.01 10.76 7.80
C LEU A 62 13.54 11.03 7.44
N THR A 63 12.60 10.33 8.08
CA THR A 63 11.16 10.58 7.89
C THR A 63 10.79 11.98 8.41
N THR A 64 11.30 12.36 9.58
CA THR A 64 11.12 13.70 10.18
C THR A 64 11.79 14.78 9.34
N VAL A 65 13.06 14.59 8.93
CA VAL A 65 13.79 15.54 8.07
C VAL A 65 13.03 15.79 6.77
N LYS A 66 12.48 14.74 6.17
CA LYS A 66 11.68 14.86 4.95
C LYS A 66 10.35 15.57 5.16
N SER A 67 9.74 15.44 6.34
CA SER A 67 8.54 16.22 6.68
C SER A 67 8.87 17.71 6.68
N HIS A 68 9.90 18.10 7.42
CA HIS A 68 10.34 19.49 7.49
C HIS A 68 10.80 20.03 6.13
N PHE A 69 11.51 19.23 5.34
CA PHE A 69 11.91 19.64 4.00
C PHE A 69 10.69 19.91 3.10
N LYS A 70 9.64 19.10 3.21
CA LYS A 70 8.38 19.35 2.49
C LYS A 70 7.65 20.60 3.00
N GLU A 71 7.67 20.86 4.30
CA GLU A 71 7.11 22.09 4.89
C GLU A 71 7.82 23.33 4.32
N LEU A 72 9.16 23.32 4.28
CA LEU A 72 9.94 24.42 3.70
C LEU A 72 9.68 24.61 2.20
N LEU A 73 9.59 23.52 1.44
CA LEU A 73 9.20 23.60 0.02
C LEU A 73 7.78 24.12 -0.16
N ALA A 74 6.85 23.76 0.74
CA ALA A 74 5.49 24.28 0.72
C ALA A 74 5.45 25.78 1.02
N GLU A 75 6.28 26.28 1.95
CA GLU A 75 6.39 27.72 2.24
C GLU A 75 6.94 28.54 1.06
N GLU A 76 7.94 28.01 0.34
CA GLU A 76 8.48 28.63 -0.88
C GLU A 76 7.48 28.56 -2.04
N GLU A 77 6.79 27.43 -2.21
CA GLU A 77 5.75 27.28 -3.23
C GLU A 77 4.49 28.08 -2.91
N ASP A 78 4.13 28.29 -1.63
CA ASP A 78 2.94 29.02 -1.21
C ASP A 78 3.06 30.53 -1.49
N GLN A 79 4.27 31.10 -1.51
CA GLN A 79 4.46 32.47 -2.02
C GLN A 79 4.15 32.59 -3.52
N VAL A 80 4.32 31.51 -4.29
CA VAL A 80 4.08 31.48 -5.75
C VAL A 80 2.66 30.96 -6.09
N LYS A 81 2.08 30.07 -5.27
CA LYS A 81 0.82 29.36 -5.52
C LYS A 81 -0.36 29.80 -4.64
N ALA A 82 -0.17 30.75 -3.71
CA ALA A 82 -1.26 31.35 -2.92
C ALA A 82 -2.38 32.03 -3.74
N LYS A 83 -2.25 32.12 -5.07
CA LYS A 83 -3.36 32.55 -5.96
C LYS A 83 -4.24 31.41 -6.48
N GLN A 84 -3.90 30.12 -6.35
CA GLN A 84 -4.64 29.06 -7.08
C GLN A 84 -4.84 27.69 -6.39
N LYS A 85 -4.20 27.35 -5.26
CA LYS A 85 -4.07 25.92 -4.88
C LYS A 85 -4.44 25.52 -3.44
N LYS A 86 -5.34 26.25 -2.77
CA LYS A 86 -5.77 25.88 -1.40
C LYS A 86 -6.81 24.74 -1.34
N ASP A 87 -7.51 24.44 -2.44
CA ASP A 87 -8.58 23.43 -2.42
C ASP A 87 -8.12 21.99 -2.73
N LEU A 88 -6.95 21.80 -3.34
CA LEU A 88 -6.48 20.48 -3.81
C LEU A 88 -5.60 19.70 -2.80
N CYS A 89 -5.01 20.37 -1.81
CA CYS A 89 -4.01 19.76 -0.93
C CYS A 89 -4.61 19.08 0.31
N PHE A 90 -5.70 19.63 0.86
CA PHE A 90 -6.42 19.03 1.99
C PHE A 90 -7.01 17.66 1.63
N LEU A 91 -7.35 17.48 0.36
CA LEU A 91 -7.91 16.26 -0.20
C LEU A 91 -6.94 15.10 -0.28
N ASN A 92 -5.70 15.35 -0.70
CA ASN A 92 -4.70 14.29 -0.87
C ASN A 92 -4.21 13.72 0.47
N ILE A 93 -4.14 14.54 1.51
CA ILE A 93 -3.70 14.11 2.85
C ILE A 93 -4.79 13.26 3.54
N LEU A 94 -6.06 13.67 3.43
CA LEU A 94 -7.19 12.86 3.91
C LEU A 94 -7.35 11.55 3.13
N CYS A 95 -7.10 11.56 1.81
CA CYS A 95 -7.07 10.35 1.00
C CYS A 95 -5.97 9.38 1.46
N THR A 96 -4.74 9.84 1.73
CA THR A 96 -3.66 8.93 2.15
C THR A 96 -3.92 8.17 3.46
N PHE A 97 -4.64 8.75 4.43
CA PHE A 97 -5.00 8.05 5.67
C PHE A 97 -6.25 7.17 5.51
N ALA A 98 -7.21 7.54 4.66
CA ALA A 98 -8.37 6.69 4.34
C ALA A 98 -8.00 5.50 3.42
N CYS A 99 -7.02 5.68 2.53
CA CYS A 99 -6.60 4.70 1.51
C CYS A 99 -5.79 3.52 2.07
N THR A 100 -5.13 3.64 3.22
CA THR A 100 -4.40 2.51 3.82
C THR A 100 -5.33 1.55 4.58
N ASP A 101 -6.39 2.08 5.16
CA ASP A 101 -7.42 1.31 5.87
C ASP A 101 -8.39 0.59 4.92
N PHE A 102 -8.65 1.15 3.74
CA PHE A 102 -9.68 0.65 2.85
C PHE A 102 -9.40 -0.77 2.33
N PRO A 103 -8.19 -1.11 1.83
CA PRO A 103 -7.85 -2.48 1.44
C PRO A 103 -8.04 -3.47 2.60
N ILE A 104 -7.72 -3.06 3.83
CA ILE A 104 -7.89 -3.88 5.03
C ILE A 104 -9.37 -4.08 5.36
N LYS A 105 -10.18 -3.02 5.31
CA LYS A 105 -11.63 -3.08 5.56
C LYS A 105 -12.34 -3.92 4.49
N LEU A 106 -12.00 -3.73 3.22
CA LEU A 106 -12.54 -4.53 2.11
C LEU A 106 -12.15 -6.00 2.23
N PHE A 107 -10.89 -6.27 2.60
CA PHE A 107 -10.42 -7.62 2.85
C PHE A 107 -11.21 -8.32 3.96
N LYS A 108 -11.41 -7.64 5.10
CA LYS A 108 -12.20 -8.17 6.22
C LYS A 108 -13.66 -8.43 5.82
N LEU A 109 -14.28 -7.48 5.12
CA LEU A 109 -15.66 -7.64 4.62
C LEU A 109 -15.80 -8.87 3.72
N ARG A 110 -14.86 -9.06 2.79
CA ARG A 110 -14.86 -10.23 1.90
C ARG A 110 -14.64 -11.52 2.66
N LEU A 111 -13.71 -11.55 3.63
CA LEU A 111 -13.50 -12.72 4.47
C LEU A 111 -14.75 -13.09 5.26
N ASP A 112 -15.42 -12.12 5.87
CA ASP A 112 -16.65 -12.33 6.62
C ASP A 112 -17.77 -12.83 5.70
N THR A 113 -17.89 -12.25 4.50
CA THR A 113 -18.88 -12.68 3.50
C THR A 113 -18.66 -14.13 3.08
N ILE A 114 -17.40 -14.49 2.79
CA ILE A 114 -17.01 -15.86 2.40
C ILE A 114 -17.21 -16.85 3.55
N ALA A 115 -16.96 -16.44 4.80
CA ALA A 115 -17.15 -17.31 5.95
C ALA A 115 -18.64 -17.64 6.19
N ASN A 116 -19.53 -16.73 5.83
CA ASN A 116 -20.97 -16.84 6.02
C ASN A 116 -21.71 -17.49 4.83
N ASP A 117 -21.14 -17.48 3.64
CA ASP A 117 -21.74 -18.09 2.44
C ASP A 117 -21.27 -19.56 2.24
N PRO A 118 -22.18 -20.55 2.24
CA PRO A 118 -21.80 -21.97 2.09
C PRO A 118 -21.07 -22.32 0.79
N LEU A 119 -21.37 -21.65 -0.34
CA LEU A 119 -20.77 -21.91 -1.65
C LEU A 119 -19.37 -21.31 -1.72
N LEU A 120 -19.18 -20.12 -1.15
CA LEU A 120 -17.91 -19.42 -1.17
C LEU A 120 -16.92 -19.91 -0.12
N LYS A 121 -17.39 -20.56 0.95
CA LYS A 121 -16.57 -20.97 2.11
C LYS A 121 -15.32 -21.77 1.76
N ARG A 122 -15.34 -22.55 0.66
CA ARG A 122 -14.15 -23.28 0.16
C ARG A 122 -12.99 -22.35 -0.18
N HIS A 123 -13.26 -21.11 -0.57
CA HIS A 123 -12.26 -20.13 -0.95
C HIS A 123 -11.68 -19.36 0.24
N LEU A 124 -12.12 -19.64 1.48
CA LEU A 124 -11.67 -18.92 2.67
C LEU A 124 -10.17 -19.05 2.92
N ALA A 125 -9.62 -20.26 2.79
CA ALA A 125 -8.18 -20.49 3.00
C ALA A 125 -7.34 -19.75 1.95
N PHE A 126 -7.76 -19.82 0.69
CA PHE A 126 -7.14 -19.10 -0.42
C PHE A 126 -7.18 -17.59 -0.20
N MET A 127 -8.33 -17.04 0.20
CA MET A 127 -8.47 -15.60 0.44
C MET A 127 -7.61 -15.12 1.61
N LYS A 128 -7.44 -15.93 2.66
CA LYS A 128 -6.49 -15.61 3.74
C LYS A 128 -5.05 -15.52 3.24
N GLY A 129 -4.64 -16.42 2.33
CA GLY A 129 -3.33 -16.39 1.71
C GLY A 129 -3.12 -15.19 0.78
N LEU A 130 -4.18 -14.77 0.07
CA LEU A 130 -4.14 -13.60 -0.82
C LEU A 130 -3.87 -12.28 -0.07
N GLY A 131 -4.37 -12.16 1.16
CA GLY A 131 -4.16 -10.98 2.02
C GLY A 131 -4.78 -9.68 1.48
N SER A 132 -4.49 -8.57 2.17
CA SER A 132 -4.97 -7.24 1.77
C SER A 132 -4.29 -6.71 0.50
N GLN A 133 -3.09 -7.20 0.18
CA GLN A 133 -2.35 -6.84 -1.04
C GLN A 133 -3.09 -7.25 -2.31
N GLY A 134 -3.87 -8.33 -2.25
CA GLY A 134 -4.70 -8.77 -3.36
C GLY A 134 -6.02 -8.01 -3.51
N MET A 135 -6.28 -6.95 -2.75
CA MET A 135 -7.50 -6.14 -2.88
C MET A 135 -7.35 -5.04 -3.95
N SER A 136 -8.46 -4.58 -4.52
CA SER A 136 -8.44 -3.41 -5.42
C SER A 136 -8.23 -2.15 -4.59
N SER A 137 -7.34 -1.26 -5.04
CA SER A 137 -7.32 0.11 -4.55
C SER A 137 -8.50 0.85 -5.19
N ASP A 138 -9.33 1.46 -4.36
CA ASP A 138 -10.40 2.34 -4.83
C ASP A 138 -9.82 3.74 -4.97
N GLU A 139 -9.82 4.28 -6.19
CA GLU A 139 -9.44 5.67 -6.41
C GLU A 139 -10.71 6.52 -6.39
N SER A 140 -10.85 7.33 -5.34
CA SER A 140 -11.95 8.31 -5.27
C SER A 140 -11.74 9.35 -6.37
N LYS A 141 -12.66 9.38 -7.34
CA LYS A 141 -12.64 10.42 -8.37
C LYS A 141 -13.66 11.50 -8.02
N ASP A 142 -13.11 12.69 -7.80
CA ASP A 142 -13.76 14.01 -7.84
C ASP A 142 -14.83 14.28 -6.75
N GLU A 143 -14.49 15.15 -5.79
CA GLU A 143 -15.45 15.63 -4.76
C GLU A 143 -16.51 16.59 -5.30
N ASN A 144 -16.33 17.11 -6.52
CA ASN A 144 -17.24 18.11 -7.08
C ASN A 144 -18.53 17.52 -7.68
N ALA A 145 -18.67 16.19 -7.75
CA ALA A 145 -19.89 15.56 -8.22
C ALA A 145 -20.87 15.30 -7.06
N ARG A 146 -22.16 15.62 -7.25
CA ARG A 146 -23.25 15.21 -6.32
C ARG A 146 -23.36 13.69 -6.11
N MET A 147 -22.59 12.90 -6.85
CA MET A 147 -22.53 11.46 -6.80
C MET A 147 -21.05 11.05 -6.80
N ILE A 148 -20.55 10.58 -5.65
CA ILE A 148 -19.18 10.08 -5.53
C ILE A 148 -19.12 8.74 -6.27
N SER A 149 -18.55 8.74 -7.48
CA SER A 149 -18.26 7.51 -8.21
C SER A 149 -16.88 7.02 -7.82
N TYR A 150 -16.86 5.89 -7.15
CA TYR A 150 -15.64 5.16 -6.82
C TYR A 150 -15.25 4.30 -8.02
N LEU A 151 -14.10 4.60 -8.63
CA LEU A 151 -13.61 3.85 -9.78
C LEU A 151 -12.84 2.64 -9.27
N GLN A 152 -13.38 1.45 -9.55
CA GLN A 152 -12.67 0.23 -9.22
C GLN A 152 -11.57 -0.02 -10.26
N VAL A 153 -10.31 0.19 -9.86
CA VAL A 153 -9.13 -0.08 -10.69
C VAL A 153 -8.54 -1.44 -10.31
N TYR A 154 -8.30 -2.29 -11.31
CA TYR A 154 -7.76 -3.64 -11.09
C TYR A 154 -6.24 -3.65 -11.21
N PRO A 155 -5.50 -4.38 -10.35
CA PRO A 155 -4.07 -4.58 -10.54
C PRO A 155 -3.78 -5.28 -11.87
N ALA A 156 -2.74 -4.83 -12.58
CA ALA A 156 -2.32 -5.42 -13.85
C ALA A 156 -1.95 -6.90 -13.75
N TRP A 157 -1.48 -7.32 -12.58
CA TRP A 157 -1.09 -8.70 -12.35
C TRP A 157 -2.27 -9.66 -12.16
N ARG A 158 -3.48 -9.17 -11.86
CA ARG A 158 -4.59 -10.05 -11.42
C ARG A 158 -5.26 -10.72 -12.61
N SER A 159 -5.42 -12.04 -12.57
CA SER A 159 -6.16 -12.76 -13.61
C SER A 159 -7.66 -12.44 -13.62
N ALA A 160 -8.28 -12.55 -14.79
CA ALA A 160 -9.73 -12.34 -14.95
C ALA A 160 -10.56 -13.34 -14.10
N GLN A 161 -10.06 -14.56 -13.89
CA GLN A 161 -10.74 -15.57 -13.07
C GLN A 161 -10.76 -15.17 -11.58
N LEU A 162 -9.62 -14.70 -11.06
CA LEU A 162 -9.54 -14.18 -9.70
C LEU A 162 -10.40 -12.92 -9.54
N ALA A 163 -10.41 -12.03 -10.52
CA ALA A 163 -11.29 -10.86 -10.53
C ALA A 163 -12.77 -11.26 -10.46
N SER A 164 -13.19 -12.22 -11.27
CA SER A 164 -14.57 -12.73 -11.28
C SER A 164 -14.98 -13.34 -9.94
N LEU A 165 -14.10 -14.12 -9.29
CA LEU A 165 -14.36 -14.64 -7.94
C LEU A 165 -14.57 -13.50 -6.94
N LEU A 166 -13.69 -12.51 -6.93
CA LEU A 166 -13.81 -11.36 -6.03
C LEU A 166 -15.09 -10.55 -6.27
N TRP A 167 -15.57 -10.49 -7.52
CA TRP A 167 -16.85 -9.84 -7.85
C TRP A 167 -18.04 -10.59 -7.28
N LYS A 168 -18.08 -11.92 -7.43
CA LYS A 168 -19.15 -12.73 -6.83
C LYS A 168 -19.22 -12.51 -5.32
N VAL A 169 -18.06 -12.41 -4.65
CA VAL A 169 -17.99 -12.11 -3.22
C VAL A 169 -18.56 -10.72 -2.92
N ASP A 170 -18.21 -9.71 -3.72
CA ASP A 170 -18.73 -8.35 -3.56
C ASP A 170 -20.26 -8.28 -3.78
N ASP A 171 -20.79 -9.02 -4.74
CA ASP A 171 -22.23 -9.11 -5.02
C ASP A 171 -23.00 -9.74 -3.83
N VAL A 172 -22.46 -10.83 -3.27
CA VAL A 172 -23.02 -11.46 -2.05
C VAL A 172 -22.93 -10.51 -0.87
N ALA A 173 -21.80 -9.80 -0.70
CA ALA A 173 -21.64 -8.80 0.36
C ALA A 173 -22.66 -7.67 0.23
N ALA A 174 -22.86 -7.14 -0.98
CA ALA A 174 -23.85 -6.10 -1.26
C ALA A 174 -25.28 -6.59 -0.96
N THR A 175 -25.60 -7.83 -1.35
CA THR A 175 -26.88 -8.47 -1.07
C THR A 175 -27.11 -8.59 0.44
N ASN A 176 -26.11 -9.07 1.18
CA ASN A 176 -26.18 -9.20 2.65
C ASN A 176 -26.40 -7.84 3.35
N VAL A 177 -25.79 -6.77 2.86
CA VAL A 177 -25.97 -5.42 3.41
C VAL A 177 -27.36 -4.85 3.07
N SER A 178 -27.91 -5.21 1.90
CA SER A 178 -29.21 -4.72 1.42
C SER A 178 -30.40 -5.33 2.16
N ILE A 179 -30.28 -6.58 2.61
CA ILE A 179 -31.35 -7.30 3.31
C ILE A 179 -31.34 -6.91 4.80
N GLN A 180 -31.91 -5.76 5.11
CA GLN A 180 -32.20 -5.39 6.49
C GLN A 180 -33.71 -5.48 6.75
N ILE A 181 -34.18 -6.68 7.08
CA ILE A 181 -35.57 -6.86 7.53
C ILE A 181 -35.75 -6.11 8.85
N GLY A 182 -36.62 -5.10 8.86
CA GLY A 182 -37.01 -4.34 10.05
C GLY A 182 -36.07 -3.21 10.50
N LYS A 183 -34.96 -2.94 9.79
CA LYS A 183 -34.11 -1.76 10.08
C LYS A 183 -34.26 -0.71 9.00
N ARG A 184 -34.54 0.53 9.42
CA ARG A 184 -34.59 1.69 8.52
C ARG A 184 -33.18 1.91 7.96
N LYS A 185 -33.07 2.01 6.62
CA LYS A 185 -31.84 2.45 5.95
C LYS A 185 -31.37 3.75 6.62
N LYS A 186 -30.12 3.79 7.10
CA LYS A 186 -29.56 4.99 7.72
C LYS A 186 -29.67 6.15 6.73
N SER A 187 -30.42 7.18 7.12
CA SER A 187 -30.52 8.42 6.34
C SER A 187 -29.11 8.97 6.10
N GLY A 188 -28.80 9.34 4.86
CA GLY A 188 -27.47 9.83 4.47
C GLY A 188 -26.50 8.80 3.87
N THR A 189 -26.85 7.51 3.81
CA THR A 189 -26.03 6.52 3.06
C THR A 189 -26.44 6.58 1.59
N GLN A 190 -25.81 7.48 0.83
CA GLN A 190 -26.02 7.61 -0.60
C GLN A 190 -25.59 6.31 -1.30
N LEU A 191 -26.35 5.89 -2.31
CA LEU A 191 -26.06 4.68 -3.08
C LEU A 191 -24.73 4.91 -3.82
N GLN A 192 -23.67 4.21 -3.41
CA GLN A 192 -22.38 4.27 -4.11
C GLN A 192 -22.47 3.37 -5.33
N VAL A 193 -22.51 3.97 -6.52
CA VAL A 193 -22.35 3.20 -7.77
C VAL A 193 -20.86 3.11 -8.06
N ARG A 194 -20.39 1.88 -8.26
CA ARG A 194 -19.00 1.57 -8.65
C ARG A 194 -19.00 1.12 -10.10
N PRO A 195 -19.01 2.06 -11.07
CA PRO A 195 -19.00 1.69 -12.47
C PRO A 195 -17.69 0.99 -12.81
N HIS A 196 -17.79 -0.12 -13.53
CA HIS A 196 -16.63 -0.84 -14.04
C HIS A 196 -15.97 -0.03 -15.16
N ARG A 197 -14.64 0.08 -15.11
CA ARG A 197 -13.83 0.56 -16.22
C ARG A 197 -12.66 -0.39 -16.41
N ASP A 198 -12.23 -0.52 -17.66
CA ASP A 198 -11.05 -1.31 -18.05
C ASP A 198 -9.72 -0.64 -17.64
N MET A 199 -9.73 0.17 -16.58
CA MET A 199 -8.55 0.81 -16.05
C MET A 199 -7.77 -0.18 -15.20
N VAL A 200 -6.48 -0.27 -15.48
CA VAL A 200 -5.55 -1.20 -14.86
C VAL A 200 -4.51 -0.41 -14.08
N ASN A 201 -4.25 -0.80 -12.84
CA ASN A 201 -3.19 -0.27 -11.99
C ASN A 201 -1.92 -1.09 -12.23
N GLU A 202 -0.97 -0.52 -12.98
CA GLU A 202 0.33 -1.12 -13.27
C GLU A 202 1.30 -1.06 -12.09
N GLU A 203 1.10 -0.13 -11.16
CA GLU A 203 1.97 0.07 -9.98
C GLU A 203 1.63 -0.88 -8.83
N ALA A 204 0.51 -1.59 -8.91
CA ALA A 204 0.06 -2.48 -7.86
C ALA A 204 1.01 -3.68 -7.68
N THR A 205 1.58 -3.81 -6.48
CA THR A 205 2.47 -4.93 -6.13
C THR A 205 1.70 -6.25 -6.08
N ALA A 206 2.21 -7.25 -6.77
CA ALA A 206 1.68 -8.61 -6.74
C ALA A 206 2.12 -9.37 -5.47
N PRO A 207 1.21 -10.09 -4.78
CA PRO A 207 1.57 -10.94 -3.65
C PRO A 207 2.45 -12.10 -4.12
N PRO A 208 3.52 -12.47 -3.40
CA PRO A 208 4.30 -13.67 -3.69
C PRO A 208 3.55 -14.94 -3.25
N GLY A 209 3.88 -16.07 -3.87
CA GLY A 209 3.39 -17.39 -3.47
C GLY A 209 1.99 -17.77 -3.95
N LEU A 210 1.39 -17.02 -4.89
CA LEU A 210 0.11 -17.42 -5.47
C LEU A 210 0.29 -18.49 -6.56
N LEU A 211 -0.79 -19.21 -6.82
CA LEU A 211 -0.89 -20.16 -7.92
C LEU A 211 -0.84 -19.43 -9.27
N ARG A 212 -0.28 -20.09 -10.29
CA ARG A 212 -0.02 -19.51 -11.61
C ARG A 212 -1.25 -18.86 -12.24
N ASN A 213 -2.41 -19.49 -12.14
CA ASN A 213 -3.66 -18.99 -12.72
C ASN A 213 -4.27 -17.78 -11.99
N CYS A 214 -3.73 -17.38 -10.84
CA CYS A 214 -4.11 -16.13 -10.16
C CYS A 214 -3.50 -14.89 -10.84
N TYR A 215 -2.44 -15.08 -11.62
CA TYR A 215 -1.77 -14.00 -12.33
C TYR A 215 -2.25 -13.90 -13.79
N ASP A 216 -2.28 -12.68 -14.33
CA ASP A 216 -2.51 -12.47 -15.75
C ASP A 216 -1.33 -13.02 -16.58
N ALA A 217 -1.64 -13.80 -17.61
CA ALA A 217 -0.62 -14.48 -18.40
C ALA A 217 0.24 -13.49 -19.19
N ASN A 218 -0.34 -12.41 -19.71
CA ASN A 218 0.39 -11.40 -20.45
C ASN A 218 1.29 -10.58 -19.52
N TRP A 219 0.82 -10.30 -18.30
CA TRP A 219 1.61 -9.64 -17.26
C TRP A 219 2.81 -10.49 -16.83
N LEU A 220 2.62 -11.79 -16.58
CA LEU A 220 3.71 -12.71 -16.22
C LEU A 220 4.81 -12.79 -17.29
N VAL A 221 4.44 -12.75 -18.58
CA VAL A 221 5.39 -12.79 -19.70
C VAL A 221 6.28 -11.54 -19.73
N LYS A 222 5.76 -10.38 -19.31
CA LYS A 222 6.50 -9.11 -19.28
C LYS A 222 7.56 -9.03 -18.16
N LEU A 223 7.48 -9.90 -17.15
CA LEU A 223 8.40 -9.87 -16.02
C LEU A 223 9.77 -10.45 -16.39
N SER A 224 10.81 -9.86 -15.79
CA SER A 224 12.16 -10.45 -15.82
C SER A 224 12.22 -11.75 -15.01
N GLU A 225 13.16 -12.64 -15.34
CA GLU A 225 13.37 -13.89 -14.61
C GLU A 225 13.59 -13.68 -13.11
N ARG A 226 14.33 -12.62 -12.73
CA ARG A 226 14.51 -12.25 -11.33
C ARG A 226 13.19 -11.94 -10.63
N GLN A 227 12.32 -11.14 -11.25
CA GLN A 227 11.00 -10.81 -10.69
C GLN A 227 10.10 -12.04 -10.57
N LYS A 228 10.16 -12.96 -11.54
CA LYS A 228 9.44 -14.24 -11.46
C LYS A 228 9.94 -15.10 -10.29
N CYS A 229 11.26 -15.16 -10.07
CA CYS A 229 11.82 -15.85 -8.90
C CYS A 229 11.38 -15.21 -7.57
N GLU A 230 11.36 -13.88 -7.50
CA GLU A 230 10.91 -13.14 -6.31
C GLU A 230 9.40 -13.35 -6.01
N LEU A 231 8.58 -13.55 -7.05
CA LEU A 231 7.15 -13.86 -6.89
C LEU A 231 6.89 -15.26 -6.32
N GLN A 232 7.83 -16.20 -6.41
CA GLN A 232 7.65 -17.57 -5.93
C GLN A 232 6.34 -18.21 -6.43
N VAL A 233 6.05 -18.05 -7.74
CA VAL A 233 4.81 -18.55 -8.35
C VAL A 233 4.71 -20.06 -8.11
N GLN A 234 3.58 -20.51 -7.56
CA GLN A 234 3.33 -21.92 -7.34
C GLN A 234 2.81 -22.55 -8.64
N ASP A 235 3.48 -23.63 -9.07
CA ASP A 235 3.03 -24.43 -10.20
C ASP A 235 1.77 -25.22 -9.80
N GLY A 236 0.62 -24.70 -10.23
CA GLY A 236 -0.69 -25.29 -10.00
C GLY A 236 -1.80 -24.31 -10.38
N ASP A 237 -3.00 -24.86 -10.54
CA ASP A 237 -4.20 -24.09 -10.89
C ASP A 237 -5.22 -24.13 -9.76
N TYR A 238 -5.61 -22.95 -9.29
CA TYR A 238 -6.71 -22.79 -8.35
C TYR A 238 -8.07 -22.99 -9.02
N ASN A 239 -8.96 -23.76 -8.41
CA ASN A 239 -10.31 -23.93 -8.93
C ASN A 239 -11.23 -22.78 -8.49
N PHE A 240 -11.50 -21.83 -9.39
CA PHE A 240 -12.39 -20.68 -9.19
C PHE A 240 -13.90 -20.96 -9.35
N THR A 241 -14.28 -22.21 -9.64
CA THR A 241 -15.71 -22.57 -9.65
C THR A 241 -16.31 -22.28 -8.27
N THR A 242 -17.59 -21.88 -8.23
CA THR A 242 -18.38 -21.60 -7.00
C THR A 242 -19.50 -22.62 -6.89
#